data_AF-A0A924LQ71-F1
#
_entry.id   AF-A0A924LQ71-F1
#
_cell.length_a   1.000
_cell.length_b   1.000
_cell.length_c   1.000
_cell.angle_alpha   90.00
_cell.angle_beta   90.00
_cell.angle_gamma   90.00
#
_symmetry.space_group_name_H-M   'P 1'
#
loop_
_entity.id
_entity.type
_entity.pdbx_description
1 polymer ?
#
loop_
_entity_poly.entity_id
_entity_poly.type
_entity_poly.pdbx_seq_one_letter_code
_entity_poly.pdbx_strand_id
1 'polypeptide(L)'
;MLEVDDRTPPLVVHEGEGFRLETFPRGTRVVYPPESLPGIRDADGAIRRALLEPTNSEPLPVLLTAGMRLTIAFDDISLPLPPMVKPDIRQRIIEQVLTMAAAAGVDDVEIISANALHRRLTAAELKDIVGERVFRSFFPQGALYNHDAEDPDGMLFIGETDRGEVVEINKRAAESDLLVYVNVNLVAMDGGHKSVPIGLAGYKSLRHHHNSQTMVNSRSFMDHTKSAMHHSAWRMGKLLADHLKIFTIETTLNNDVFPDSYGFLMKREWEWGVRDQASMLAARRGLAIAPKSVRHNLYQGMRAPYGLTGINAGETEAVHELTVAKVHQQQMVEVQGQSDVLVMGVPYVGPYNVNSTMNPILATCMGLGYYFNSYRGQPVVRKGGAVILYHPVEPDFNQLHHPSYVDFFEEVLSTSTDPAVIEAKFEQQYATDPWYIHLYRTSHAYHGVHPFYMWYWAAHAMDHVGDVVWVGADRKAVERMGFRAASSLQDALEMVSGTVGRSPSITYLHNPPHLIADVR
;
A
#
# COMPACT_ATOMS: atom_id res chain seq x y z
N MET A 1 -10.74 -3.20 -21.98
CA MET A 1 -11.97 -3.69 -21.31
C MET A 1 -12.60 -4.79 -22.15
N LEU A 2 -13.38 -5.67 -21.52
CA LEU A 2 -14.15 -6.72 -22.18
C LEU A 2 -15.59 -6.67 -21.66
N GLU A 3 -16.57 -6.97 -22.51
CA GLU A 3 -17.92 -7.32 -22.07
C GLU A 3 -18.11 -8.83 -22.25
N VAL A 4 -18.55 -9.51 -21.19
CA VAL A 4 -18.66 -10.98 -21.18
C VAL A 4 -19.77 -11.44 -22.13
N ASP A 5 -19.43 -12.31 -23.08
CA ASP A 5 -20.31 -12.98 -24.04
C ASP A 5 -20.19 -14.51 -23.96
N ASP A 6 -20.89 -15.24 -24.84
CA ASP A 6 -20.86 -16.71 -24.88
C ASP A 6 -19.51 -17.34 -25.23
N ARG A 7 -18.59 -16.54 -25.76
CA ARG A 7 -17.25 -16.99 -26.18
C ARG A 7 -16.20 -16.60 -25.16
N THR A 8 -16.58 -15.83 -24.15
CA THR A 8 -15.68 -15.39 -23.09
C THR A 8 -15.32 -16.59 -22.22
N PRO A 9 -14.03 -16.94 -22.09
CA PRO A 9 -13.61 -18.03 -21.20
C PRO A 9 -13.85 -17.65 -19.73
N PRO A 10 -13.82 -18.63 -18.81
CA PRO A 10 -13.70 -18.35 -17.39
C PRO A 10 -12.47 -17.47 -17.10
N LEU A 11 -12.64 -16.47 -16.24
CA LEU A 11 -11.63 -15.45 -15.96
C LEU A 11 -10.91 -15.76 -14.65
N VAL A 12 -9.64 -15.39 -14.55
CA VAL A 12 -8.88 -15.52 -13.31
C VAL A 12 -9.44 -14.56 -12.27
N VAL A 13 -9.67 -15.05 -11.06
CA VAL A 13 -9.97 -14.23 -9.88
C VAL A 13 -9.01 -14.63 -8.76
N HIS A 14 -8.26 -13.65 -8.24
CA HIS A 14 -7.35 -13.86 -7.12
C HIS A 14 -8.11 -14.05 -5.80
N GLU A 15 -7.61 -14.95 -4.94
CA GLU A 15 -8.19 -15.22 -3.63
C GLU A 15 -7.12 -15.69 -2.62
N GLY A 16 -6.56 -14.74 -1.88
CA GLY A 16 -5.48 -14.99 -0.93
C GLY A 16 -4.27 -15.62 -1.62
N GLU A 17 -3.73 -16.69 -1.04
CA GLU A 17 -2.62 -17.51 -1.57
C GLU A 17 -3.08 -18.43 -2.71
N GLY A 18 -3.80 -17.88 -3.68
CA GLY A 18 -4.46 -18.64 -4.71
C GLY A 18 -5.17 -17.78 -5.74
N PHE A 19 -5.75 -18.48 -6.71
CA PHE A 19 -6.65 -17.94 -7.71
C PHE A 19 -7.58 -19.05 -8.20
N ARG A 20 -8.73 -18.66 -8.74
CA ARG A 20 -9.69 -19.55 -9.40
C ARG A 20 -10.03 -19.06 -10.80
N LEU A 21 -10.71 -19.92 -11.56
CA LEU A 21 -11.36 -19.55 -12.81
C LEU A 21 -12.85 -19.40 -12.55
N GLU A 22 -13.38 -18.20 -12.75
CA GLU A 22 -14.77 -17.84 -12.50
C GLU A 22 -15.50 -17.54 -13.81
N THR A 23 -16.69 -18.10 -13.98
CA THR A 23 -17.56 -17.76 -15.12
C THR A 23 -18.48 -16.62 -14.72
N PHE A 24 -18.32 -15.48 -15.36
CA PHE A 24 -19.14 -14.29 -15.09
C PHE A 24 -20.45 -14.30 -15.90
N PRO A 25 -21.53 -13.67 -15.38
CA PRO A 25 -22.74 -13.47 -16.16
C PRO A 25 -22.50 -12.66 -17.44
N ARG A 26 -23.27 -12.94 -18.50
CA ARG A 26 -23.25 -12.15 -19.74
C ARG A 26 -23.50 -10.67 -19.46
N GLY A 27 -22.82 -9.80 -20.19
CA GLY A 27 -22.90 -8.35 -19.99
C GLY A 27 -22.07 -7.83 -18.81
N THR A 28 -21.36 -8.70 -18.07
CA THR A 28 -20.38 -8.25 -17.07
C THR A 28 -19.28 -7.47 -17.77
N ARG A 29 -18.98 -6.28 -17.26
CA ARG A 29 -17.88 -5.45 -17.73
C ARG A 29 -16.59 -5.83 -17.01
N VAL A 30 -15.56 -6.22 -17.73
CA VAL A 30 -14.25 -6.57 -17.18
C VAL A 30 -13.24 -5.48 -17.50
N VAL A 31 -12.64 -4.94 -16.44
CA VAL A 31 -11.60 -3.92 -16.51
C VAL A 31 -10.26 -4.59 -16.21
N TYR A 32 -9.45 -4.74 -17.25
CA TYR A 32 -8.08 -5.27 -17.15
C TYR A 32 -7.09 -4.14 -16.85
N PRO A 33 -6.00 -4.41 -16.14
CA PRO A 33 -4.93 -3.44 -15.98
C PRO A 33 -4.30 -3.14 -17.36
N PRO A 34 -3.75 -1.92 -17.56
CA PRO A 34 -2.99 -1.62 -18.77
C PRO A 34 -1.76 -2.52 -18.88
N GLU A 35 -1.30 -2.71 -20.11
CA GLU A 35 -0.04 -3.38 -20.37
C GLU A 35 1.11 -2.65 -19.69
N SER A 36 2.10 -3.43 -19.26
CA SER A 36 3.26 -2.92 -18.56
C SER A 36 4.07 -1.98 -19.46
N LEU A 37 4.40 -0.78 -18.95
CA LEU A 37 5.30 0.12 -19.66
C LEU A 37 6.73 -0.46 -19.64
N PRO A 38 7.53 -0.18 -20.69
CA PRO A 38 8.92 -0.60 -20.70
C PRO A 38 9.69 0.11 -19.58
N GLY A 39 10.49 -0.67 -18.84
CA GLY A 39 11.42 -0.13 -17.86
C GLY A 39 12.54 0.70 -18.50
N ILE A 40 13.06 1.66 -17.74
CA ILE A 40 14.25 2.45 -18.05
C ILE A 40 15.45 1.49 -18.14
N ARG A 41 16.12 1.49 -19.30
CA ARG A 41 17.26 0.59 -19.57
C ARG A 41 18.48 0.87 -18.70
N ASP A 42 18.81 2.16 -18.51
CA ASP A 42 19.92 2.62 -17.68
C ASP A 42 19.36 3.30 -16.42
N ALA A 43 18.94 2.48 -15.46
CA ALA A 43 18.38 2.96 -14.20
C ALA A 43 19.40 3.79 -13.40
N ASP A 44 20.66 3.35 -13.35
CA ASP A 44 21.69 4.04 -12.56
C ASP A 44 22.05 5.41 -13.15
N GLY A 45 22.11 5.52 -14.48
CA GLY A 45 22.27 6.80 -15.17
C GLY A 45 21.05 7.72 -15.03
N ALA A 46 19.83 7.16 -14.99
CA ALA A 46 18.62 7.94 -14.73
C ALA A 46 18.58 8.48 -13.29
N ILE A 47 18.96 7.66 -12.30
CA ILE A 47 19.11 8.09 -10.91
C ILE A 47 20.12 9.24 -10.83
N ARG A 48 21.30 9.07 -11.45
CA ARG A 48 22.34 10.08 -11.43
C ARG A 48 21.87 11.40 -12.02
N ARG A 49 21.14 11.37 -13.14
CA ARG A 49 20.58 12.59 -13.75
C ARG A 49 19.56 13.26 -12.82
N ALA A 50 18.63 12.52 -12.23
CA ALA A 50 17.64 13.11 -11.32
C ALA A 50 18.31 13.83 -10.13
N LEU A 51 19.39 13.27 -9.59
CA LEU A 51 20.16 13.89 -8.50
C LEU A 51 20.92 15.17 -8.91
N LEU A 52 21.31 15.28 -10.19
CA LEU A 52 22.09 16.41 -10.73
C LEU A 52 21.22 17.49 -11.38
N GLU A 53 20.03 17.12 -11.83
CA GLU A 53 19.06 17.99 -12.52
C GLU A 53 17.71 17.92 -11.80
N PRO A 54 17.63 18.25 -10.50
CA PRO A 54 16.38 18.12 -9.75
C PRO A 54 15.36 19.19 -10.15
N THR A 55 14.09 18.87 -9.93
CA THR A 55 12.97 19.78 -10.17
C THR A 55 12.79 20.71 -8.98
N ASN A 56 12.75 22.02 -9.25
CA ASN A 56 12.53 23.07 -8.24
C ASN A 56 13.48 23.00 -7.01
N SER A 57 14.70 22.51 -7.19
CA SER A 57 15.71 22.42 -6.13
C SER A 57 17.10 22.61 -6.72
N GLU A 58 18.08 22.90 -5.86
CA GLU A 58 19.49 22.86 -6.25
C GLU A 58 19.94 21.40 -6.43
N PRO A 59 20.89 21.11 -7.34
CA PRO A 59 21.49 19.78 -7.48
C PRO A 59 21.96 19.23 -6.13
N LEU A 60 21.76 17.92 -5.88
CA LEU A 60 22.12 17.32 -4.59
C LEU A 60 23.57 17.61 -4.17
N PRO A 61 24.59 17.55 -5.06
CA PRO A 61 25.97 17.90 -4.68
C PRO A 61 26.16 19.34 -4.19
N VAL A 62 25.31 20.28 -4.61
CA VAL A 62 25.36 21.69 -4.16
C VAL A 62 24.78 21.84 -2.75
N LEU A 63 23.85 20.96 -2.37
CA LEU A 63 23.25 20.93 -1.04
C LEU A 63 24.13 20.24 0.01
N LEU A 64 25.14 19.49 -0.42
CA LEU A 64 26.02 18.70 0.46
C LEU A 64 27.29 19.49 0.82
N THR A 65 27.58 19.62 2.11
CA THR A 65 28.75 20.36 2.62
C THR A 65 29.39 19.66 3.81
N ALA A 66 30.71 19.74 3.94
CA ALA A 66 31.42 19.13 5.06
C ALA A 66 30.92 19.66 6.41
N GLY A 67 30.75 18.75 7.38
CA GLY A 67 30.28 19.07 8.73
C GLY A 67 28.76 19.19 8.91
N MET A 68 27.97 19.04 7.85
CA MET A 68 26.50 19.02 7.95
C MET A 68 25.97 17.70 8.54
N ARG A 69 24.77 17.75 9.10
CA ARG A 69 23.96 16.59 9.47
C ARG A 69 23.06 16.18 8.31
N LEU A 70 23.33 15.01 7.74
CA LEU A 70 22.51 14.40 6.70
C LEU A 70 21.66 13.28 7.29
N THR A 71 20.39 13.24 6.93
CA THR A 71 19.53 12.08 7.15
C THR A 71 19.03 11.56 5.82
N ILE A 72 19.07 10.24 5.62
CA ILE A 72 18.49 9.54 4.48
C ILE A 72 17.35 8.68 4.98
N ALA A 73 16.11 9.07 4.72
CA ALA A 73 14.94 8.25 5.02
C ALA A 73 14.49 7.46 3.78
N PHE A 74 13.89 6.29 3.97
CA PHE A 74 13.39 5.47 2.86
C PHE A 74 12.10 4.73 3.24
N ASP A 75 11.27 4.46 2.24
CA ASP A 75 10.05 3.65 2.42
C ASP A 75 10.38 2.29 3.04
N ASP A 76 9.53 1.83 3.95
CA ASP A 76 9.73 0.59 4.68
C ASP A 76 9.38 -0.67 3.83
N ILE A 77 9.26 -1.83 4.46
CA ILE A 77 8.99 -3.10 3.76
C ILE A 77 7.62 -3.15 3.07
N SER A 78 6.72 -2.21 3.35
CA SER A 78 5.39 -2.18 2.76
C SER A 78 5.39 -1.85 1.27
N LEU A 79 6.53 -1.47 0.69
CA LEU A 79 6.69 -1.20 -0.74
C LEU A 79 8.05 -1.72 -1.28
N PRO A 80 8.12 -2.17 -2.54
CA PRO A 80 6.98 -2.52 -3.41
C PRO A 80 6.38 -3.89 -3.02
N LEU A 81 5.17 -4.17 -3.52
CA LEU A 81 4.42 -5.40 -3.21
C LEU A 81 4.01 -6.09 -4.52
N PRO A 82 4.43 -7.35 -4.76
CA PRO A 82 5.44 -8.11 -4.01
C PRO A 82 6.80 -7.41 -4.03
N PRO A 83 7.75 -7.79 -3.14
CA PRO A 83 9.08 -7.19 -3.15
C PRO A 83 9.77 -7.39 -4.51
N MET A 84 10.56 -6.42 -4.93
CA MET A 84 11.20 -6.45 -6.25
C MET A 84 12.42 -7.38 -6.29
N VAL A 85 12.81 -7.81 -7.49
CA VAL A 85 14.09 -8.49 -7.71
C VAL A 85 15.26 -7.58 -7.34
N LYS A 86 16.35 -8.17 -6.84
CA LYS A 86 17.54 -7.44 -6.41
C LYS A 86 18.37 -6.92 -7.60
N PRO A 87 19.12 -5.82 -7.42
CA PRO A 87 19.11 -4.95 -6.24
C PRO A 87 17.85 -4.07 -6.19
N ASP A 88 17.37 -3.80 -4.97
CA ASP A 88 16.23 -2.91 -4.73
C ASP A 88 16.55 -1.50 -5.25
N ILE A 89 15.54 -0.78 -5.75
CA ILE A 89 15.74 0.57 -6.28
C ILE A 89 16.18 1.55 -5.19
N ARG A 90 15.70 1.37 -3.96
CA ARG A 90 16.11 2.18 -2.80
C ARG A 90 17.59 1.98 -2.52
N GLN A 91 18.09 0.75 -2.54
CA GLN A 91 19.54 0.47 -2.45
C GLN A 91 20.30 1.30 -3.49
N ARG A 92 19.92 1.21 -4.78
CA ARG A 92 20.63 1.90 -5.86
C ARG A 92 20.70 3.41 -5.64
N ILE A 93 19.60 4.01 -5.17
CA ILE A 93 19.52 5.45 -4.89
C ILE A 93 20.36 5.84 -3.67
N ILE A 94 20.16 5.15 -2.54
CA ILE A 94 20.88 5.41 -1.28
C ILE A 94 22.39 5.31 -1.52
N GLU A 95 22.85 4.32 -2.27
CA GLU A 95 24.25 4.15 -2.62
C GLU A 95 24.84 5.34 -3.42
N GLN A 96 24.06 5.95 -4.32
CA GLN A 96 24.49 7.14 -5.06
C GLN A 96 24.49 8.41 -4.18
N VAL A 97 23.46 8.58 -3.34
CA VAL A 97 23.39 9.69 -2.36
C VAL A 97 24.59 9.64 -1.42
N LEU A 98 24.89 8.47 -0.86
CA LEU A 98 26.06 8.27 0.02
C LEU A 98 27.38 8.54 -0.70
N THR A 99 27.49 8.18 -1.99
CA THR A 99 28.70 8.46 -2.79
C THR A 99 28.91 9.97 -2.95
N MET A 100 27.85 10.72 -3.23
CA MET A 100 27.92 12.19 -3.35
C MET A 100 28.22 12.84 -1.98
N ALA A 101 27.60 12.35 -0.91
CA ALA A 101 27.83 12.83 0.46
C ALA A 101 29.28 12.63 0.90
N ALA A 102 29.84 11.44 0.66
CA ALA A 102 31.25 11.15 0.95
C ALA A 102 32.20 12.04 0.14
N ALA A 103 31.90 12.31 -1.14
CA ALA A 103 32.71 13.21 -1.97
C ALA A 103 32.69 14.67 -1.48
N ALA A 104 31.60 15.08 -0.84
CA ALA A 104 31.45 16.40 -0.22
C ALA A 104 32.02 16.48 1.21
N GLY A 105 32.53 15.36 1.77
CA GLY A 105 33.06 15.30 3.13
C GLY A 105 31.99 15.32 4.23
N VAL A 106 30.79 14.80 3.94
CA VAL A 106 29.72 14.66 4.94
C VAL A 106 29.95 13.39 5.77
N ASP A 107 30.36 13.57 7.03
CA ASP A 107 30.65 12.46 7.95
C ASP A 107 29.48 12.10 8.87
N ASP A 108 28.58 13.06 9.16
CA ASP A 108 27.41 12.85 10.03
C ASP A 108 26.18 12.44 9.20
N VAL A 109 26.05 11.13 8.96
CA VAL A 109 24.99 10.53 8.16
C VAL A 109 24.23 9.46 8.95
N GLU A 110 22.91 9.60 9.04
CA GLU A 110 22.01 8.57 9.55
C GLU A 110 21.01 8.13 8.48
N ILE A 111 20.62 6.86 8.51
CA ILE A 111 19.70 6.23 7.56
C ILE A 111 18.50 5.65 8.33
N ILE A 112 17.28 6.01 7.96
CA ILE A 112 16.08 5.70 8.73
C ILE A 112 15.05 5.01 7.84
N SER A 113 14.63 3.80 8.23
CA SER A 113 13.43 3.19 7.65
C SER A 113 12.21 3.93 8.16
N ALA A 114 11.44 4.53 7.26
CA ALA A 114 10.28 5.36 7.58
C ALA A 114 9.02 4.50 7.78
N ASN A 115 9.00 3.71 8.85
CA ASN A 115 7.94 2.75 9.14
C ASN A 115 6.76 3.33 9.94
N ALA A 116 6.79 4.58 10.41
CA ALA A 116 5.70 5.15 11.23
C ALA A 116 5.22 4.16 12.33
N LEU A 117 3.91 3.90 12.38
CA LEU A 117 3.26 2.95 13.27
C LEU A 117 3.23 1.50 12.74
N HIS A 118 3.91 1.23 11.63
CA HIS A 118 4.12 -0.13 11.12
C HIS A 118 5.12 -0.89 11.98
N ARG A 119 5.13 -2.22 11.84
CA ARG A 119 6.15 -3.03 12.51
C ARG A 119 7.57 -2.61 12.12
N ARG A 120 8.50 -2.78 13.06
CA ARG A 120 9.93 -2.67 12.77
C ARG A 120 10.39 -3.78 11.84
N LEU A 121 11.25 -3.42 10.88
CA LEU A 121 11.93 -4.37 10.02
C LEU A 121 12.99 -5.12 10.81
N THR A 122 13.15 -6.40 10.49
CA THR A 122 14.27 -7.20 10.96
C THR A 122 15.58 -6.73 10.32
N ALA A 123 16.71 -7.09 10.91
CA ALA A 123 18.04 -6.80 10.33
C ALA A 123 18.19 -7.38 8.91
N ALA A 124 17.62 -8.57 8.66
CA ALA A 124 17.65 -9.20 7.34
C ALA A 124 16.82 -8.42 6.32
N GLU A 125 15.66 -7.89 6.71
CA GLU A 125 14.79 -7.08 5.85
C GLU A 125 15.43 -5.71 5.55
N LEU A 126 16.00 -5.03 6.54
CA LEU A 126 16.78 -3.80 6.32
C LEU A 126 17.91 -4.05 5.31
N LYS A 127 18.68 -5.12 5.52
CA LYS A 127 19.76 -5.53 4.61
C LYS A 127 19.25 -5.87 3.20
N ASP A 128 18.08 -6.47 3.07
CA ASP A 128 17.45 -6.78 1.77
C ASP A 128 17.21 -5.51 0.96
N ILE A 129 16.75 -4.45 1.64
CA ILE A 129 16.35 -3.16 1.05
C ILE A 129 17.54 -2.25 0.76
N VAL A 130 18.45 -2.06 1.71
CA VAL A 130 19.56 -1.10 1.55
C VAL A 130 20.81 -1.72 0.93
N GLY A 131 20.86 -3.05 0.80
CA GLY A 131 22.00 -3.79 0.31
C GLY A 131 23.10 -4.04 1.35
N GLU A 132 23.94 -5.03 1.06
CA GLU A 132 25.02 -5.49 1.96
C GLU A 132 25.97 -4.35 2.37
N ARG A 133 26.37 -3.51 1.41
CA ARG A 133 27.40 -2.49 1.61
C ARG A 133 26.93 -1.44 2.60
N VAL A 134 25.74 -0.87 2.36
CA VAL A 134 25.14 0.12 3.24
C VAL A 134 24.86 -0.50 4.61
N PHE A 135 24.26 -1.69 4.65
CA PHE A 135 23.96 -2.37 5.90
C PHE A 135 25.21 -2.56 6.78
N ARG A 136 26.31 -3.10 6.22
CA ARG A 136 27.54 -3.33 6.98
C ARG A 136 28.20 -2.06 7.50
N SER A 137 28.07 -0.95 6.78
CA SER A 137 28.66 0.33 7.17
C SER A 137 27.84 1.07 8.23
N PHE A 138 26.51 1.01 8.19
CA PHE A 138 25.66 1.87 9.03
C PHE A 138 24.94 1.12 10.16
N PHE A 139 24.55 -0.14 9.96
CA PHE A 139 23.75 -0.88 10.95
C PHE A 139 24.50 -1.20 12.26
N PRO A 140 25.75 -1.71 12.24
CA PRO A 140 26.45 -2.09 13.48
C PRO A 140 26.74 -0.93 14.43
N GLN A 141 26.81 0.29 13.89
CA GLN A 141 27.07 1.54 14.64
C GLN A 141 25.79 2.29 15.02
N GLY A 142 24.61 1.72 14.74
CA GLY A 142 23.31 2.33 15.06
C GLY A 142 22.90 3.48 14.12
N ALA A 143 23.60 3.68 13.01
CA ALA A 143 23.32 4.73 12.02
C ALA A 143 22.38 4.27 10.88
N LEU A 144 21.92 3.01 10.91
CA LEU A 144 20.80 2.50 10.12
C LEU A 144 19.78 1.86 11.07
N TYR A 145 18.57 2.42 11.16
CA TYR A 145 17.57 1.94 12.11
C TYR A 145 16.13 2.16 11.63
N ASN A 146 15.19 1.51 12.33
CA ASN A 146 13.76 1.73 12.15
C ASN A 146 13.33 2.96 12.93
N HIS A 147 12.48 3.81 12.33
CA HIS A 147 11.83 4.88 13.06
C HIS A 147 11.03 4.35 14.26
N ASP A 148 11.15 5.03 15.39
CA ASP A 148 10.45 4.73 16.63
C ASP A 148 9.46 5.87 16.96
N ALA A 149 8.21 5.69 16.55
CA ALA A 149 7.14 6.68 16.70
C ALA A 149 6.77 7.00 18.16
N GLU A 150 7.15 6.12 19.09
CA GLU A 150 6.80 6.22 20.51
C GLU A 150 7.99 6.69 21.35
N ASP A 151 9.11 7.10 20.73
CA ASP A 151 10.35 7.44 21.46
C ASP A 151 10.24 8.77 22.21
N PRO A 152 10.24 8.75 23.57
CA PRO A 152 10.02 9.98 24.33
C PRO A 152 11.07 11.06 24.05
N ASP A 153 12.30 10.65 23.73
CA ASP A 153 13.42 11.54 23.46
C ASP A 153 13.75 11.66 21.95
N GLY A 154 13.17 10.78 21.13
CA GLY A 154 13.44 10.63 19.70
C GLY A 154 12.43 11.32 18.77
N MET A 155 11.42 11.99 19.32
CA MET A 155 10.42 12.75 18.59
C MET A 155 10.54 14.25 18.87
N LEU A 156 10.39 15.09 17.84
CA LEU A 156 10.37 16.54 17.97
C LEU A 156 9.03 17.09 17.50
N PHE A 157 8.35 17.82 18.39
CA PHE A 157 7.19 18.63 18.02
C PHE A 157 7.63 19.85 17.23
N ILE A 158 7.07 19.99 16.02
CA ILE A 158 7.36 21.07 15.08
C ILE A 158 6.39 22.22 15.27
N GLY A 159 5.09 21.89 15.38
CA GLY A 159 4.02 22.88 15.53
C GLY A 159 2.65 22.27 15.28
N GLU A 160 1.66 23.14 15.14
CA GLU A 160 0.30 22.78 14.74
C GLU A 160 -0.04 23.50 13.42
N THR A 161 -0.76 22.81 12.53
CA THR A 161 -1.29 23.44 11.31
C THR A 161 -2.40 24.44 11.65
N ASP A 162 -2.84 25.22 10.66
CA ASP A 162 -3.99 26.12 10.75
C ASP A 162 -5.34 25.40 11.04
N ARG A 163 -5.36 24.07 10.97
CA ARG A 163 -6.50 23.21 11.31
C ARG A 163 -6.35 22.52 12.67
N GLY A 164 -5.33 22.87 13.45
CA GLY A 164 -5.03 22.28 14.77
C GLY A 164 -4.50 20.86 14.67
N GLU A 165 -3.83 20.52 13.56
CA GLU A 165 -3.23 19.21 13.37
C GLU A 165 -1.81 19.23 13.92
N VAL A 166 -1.52 18.38 14.91
CA VAL A 166 -0.20 18.28 15.53
C VAL A 166 0.80 17.72 14.52
N VAL A 167 1.97 18.36 14.40
CA VAL A 167 3.08 17.88 13.57
C VAL A 167 4.28 17.58 14.46
N GLU A 168 4.60 16.30 14.62
CA GLU A 168 5.82 15.80 15.24
C GLU A 168 6.47 14.77 14.31
N ILE A 169 7.80 14.80 14.23
CA ILE A 169 8.56 13.84 13.43
C ILE A 169 9.79 13.36 14.19
N ASN A 170 10.47 12.35 13.66
CA ASN A 170 11.77 11.88 14.13
C ASN A 170 12.72 13.07 14.35
N LYS A 171 13.24 13.19 15.58
CA LYS A 171 14.11 14.28 16.01
C LYS A 171 15.38 14.39 15.18
N ARG A 172 16.01 13.26 14.82
CA ARG A 172 17.20 13.27 13.94
C ARG A 172 16.87 13.93 12.60
N ALA A 173 15.75 13.57 12.00
CA ALA A 173 15.33 14.13 10.71
C ALA A 173 15.01 15.63 10.84
N ALA A 174 14.29 16.02 11.90
CA ALA A 174 13.92 17.42 12.14
C ALA A 174 15.11 18.34 12.37
N GLU A 175 16.17 17.84 13.00
CA GLU A 175 17.36 18.62 13.29
C GLU A 175 18.43 18.56 12.17
N SER A 176 18.23 17.74 11.13
CA SER A 176 19.20 17.63 10.05
C SER A 176 19.27 18.89 9.19
N ASP A 177 20.46 19.21 8.68
CA ASP A 177 20.63 20.29 7.70
C ASP A 177 20.01 19.92 6.35
N LEU A 178 19.94 18.62 6.05
CA LEU A 178 19.26 18.06 4.89
C LEU A 178 18.65 16.68 5.22
N LEU A 179 17.37 16.51 4.87
CA LEU A 179 16.72 15.21 4.77
C LEU A 179 16.58 14.81 3.31
N VAL A 180 17.19 13.70 2.92
CA VAL A 180 16.91 13.04 1.64
C VAL A 180 15.87 11.95 1.88
N TYR A 181 14.75 11.97 1.17
CA TYR A 181 13.73 10.92 1.27
C TYR A 181 13.68 10.10 -0.02
N VAL A 182 13.77 8.77 0.10
CA VAL A 182 13.79 7.82 -1.02
C VAL A 182 12.50 7.01 -1.06
N ASN A 183 11.67 7.24 -2.07
CA ASN A 183 10.36 6.61 -2.26
C ASN A 183 10.31 5.58 -3.39
N VAL A 184 9.40 4.62 -3.24
CA VAL A 184 8.93 3.71 -4.29
C VAL A 184 7.42 3.85 -4.43
N ASN A 185 6.95 4.40 -5.53
CA ASN A 185 5.54 4.63 -5.80
C ASN A 185 4.98 3.48 -6.63
N LEU A 186 4.22 2.60 -5.96
CA LEU A 186 3.51 1.50 -6.63
C LEU A 186 2.10 1.94 -7.04
N VAL A 187 1.49 2.87 -6.32
CA VAL A 187 0.20 3.49 -6.68
C VAL A 187 0.26 5.01 -6.51
N ALA A 188 -0.72 5.73 -7.06
CA ALA A 188 -0.74 7.20 -7.08
C ALA A 188 -0.91 7.84 -5.69
N MET A 189 -1.27 7.03 -4.68
CA MET A 189 -1.35 7.45 -3.29
C MET A 189 0.02 7.52 -2.61
N ASP A 190 1.03 6.81 -3.10
CA ASP A 190 2.36 6.76 -2.48
C ASP A 190 3.16 8.04 -2.76
N GLY A 191 4.16 8.32 -1.93
CA GLY A 191 5.04 9.47 -2.08
C GLY A 191 4.42 10.81 -1.70
N GLY A 192 5.06 11.88 -2.15
CA GLY A 192 4.73 13.26 -1.89
C GLY A 192 4.79 13.55 -0.40
N HIS A 193 3.82 14.31 0.08
CA HIS A 193 3.70 14.56 1.51
C HIS A 193 3.18 13.34 2.30
N LYS A 194 2.88 12.19 1.67
CA LYS A 194 2.67 10.94 2.44
C LYS A 194 4.00 10.35 2.95
N SER A 195 5.13 10.93 2.54
CA SER A 195 6.47 10.48 2.94
C SER A 195 6.88 11.02 4.31
N VAL A 196 7.40 12.24 4.40
CA VAL A 196 8.00 12.76 5.64
C VAL A 196 7.00 12.94 6.80
N PRO A 197 5.87 13.68 6.66
CA PRO A 197 4.97 13.96 7.78
C PRO A 197 4.13 12.74 8.22
N ILE A 198 4.31 11.59 7.57
CA ILE A 198 3.62 10.34 7.93
C ILE A 198 4.64 9.27 8.30
N GLY A 199 5.55 8.92 7.38
CA GLY A 199 6.53 7.84 7.56
C GLY A 199 7.51 8.03 8.73
N LEU A 200 7.73 9.28 9.14
CA LEU A 200 8.59 9.63 10.27
C LEU A 200 7.82 10.24 11.45
N ALA A 201 6.49 10.09 11.48
CA ALA A 201 5.62 10.72 12.45
C ALA A 201 5.05 9.76 13.50
N GLY A 202 4.70 10.33 14.66
CA GLY A 202 4.09 9.65 15.80
C GLY A 202 2.56 9.56 15.72
N TYR A 203 1.96 8.81 16.66
CA TYR A 203 0.50 8.69 16.78
C TYR A 203 -0.21 10.05 16.86
N LYS A 204 0.36 11.04 17.55
CA LYS A 204 -0.28 12.36 17.71
C LYS A 204 -0.47 13.08 16.39
N SER A 205 0.45 12.93 15.44
CA SER A 205 0.29 13.48 14.09
C SER A 205 -0.66 12.64 13.25
N LEU A 206 -0.47 11.32 13.26
CA LEU A 206 -1.18 10.43 12.34
C LEU A 206 -2.69 10.39 12.58
N ARG A 207 -3.14 10.52 13.84
CA ARG A 207 -4.57 10.49 14.20
C ARG A 207 -5.41 11.57 13.53
N HIS A 208 -4.81 12.66 13.06
CA HIS A 208 -5.54 13.75 12.40
C HIS A 208 -6.01 13.40 10.98
N HIS A 209 -5.38 12.43 10.33
CA HIS A 209 -5.76 11.99 8.99
C HIS A 209 -6.06 10.48 8.88
N HIS A 210 -5.66 9.67 9.86
CA HIS A 210 -6.07 8.27 9.98
C HIS A 210 -7.28 8.12 10.92
N ASN A 211 -8.37 8.80 10.60
CA ASN A 211 -9.63 8.72 11.34
C ASN A 211 -10.81 8.48 10.39
N SER A 212 -11.91 7.98 10.94
CA SER A 212 -13.11 7.62 10.20
C SER A 212 -13.63 8.78 9.34
N GLN A 213 -13.70 9.99 9.92
CA GLN A 213 -14.18 11.18 9.24
C GLN A 213 -13.32 11.54 8.03
N THR A 214 -11.99 11.50 8.16
CA THR A 214 -11.07 11.83 7.07
C THR A 214 -11.13 10.78 5.97
N MET A 215 -11.20 9.50 6.32
CA MET A 215 -11.32 8.41 5.34
C MET A 215 -12.62 8.53 4.54
N VAL A 216 -13.77 8.77 5.18
CA VAL A 216 -15.07 8.96 4.49
C VAL A 216 -15.05 10.18 3.54
N ASN A 217 -14.34 11.25 3.90
CA ASN A 217 -14.21 12.44 3.06
C ASN A 217 -13.08 12.37 2.03
N SER A 218 -12.30 11.29 2.02
CA SER A 218 -11.27 11.06 1.01
C SER A 218 -11.89 10.43 -0.23
N ARG A 219 -12.48 11.27 -1.08
CA ARG A 219 -13.27 10.86 -2.25
C ARG A 219 -12.48 10.13 -3.33
N SER A 220 -11.15 10.16 -3.31
CA SER A 220 -10.30 9.26 -4.09
C SER A 220 -8.90 9.29 -3.53
N PHE A 221 -8.36 8.16 -3.08
CA PHE A 221 -6.96 8.08 -2.64
C PHE A 221 -5.96 8.16 -3.80
N MET A 222 -6.42 7.84 -5.02
CA MET A 222 -5.61 7.85 -6.25
C MET A 222 -5.62 9.21 -6.98
N ASP A 223 -6.34 10.19 -6.45
CA ASP A 223 -6.33 11.58 -6.86
C ASP A 223 -6.10 12.48 -5.65
N HIS A 224 -4.85 12.91 -5.46
CA HIS A 224 -4.44 13.73 -4.32
C HIS A 224 -5.22 15.04 -4.20
N THR A 225 -5.78 15.56 -5.31
CA THR A 225 -6.59 16.79 -5.29
C THR A 225 -7.99 16.59 -4.70
N LYS A 226 -8.45 15.34 -4.57
CA LYS A 226 -9.81 14.97 -4.10
C LYS A 226 -9.81 14.14 -2.83
N SER A 227 -8.73 14.18 -2.04
CA SER A 227 -8.59 13.40 -0.81
C SER A 227 -8.33 14.27 0.41
N ALA A 228 -9.21 14.18 1.41
CA ALA A 228 -9.02 14.88 2.68
C ALA A 228 -7.74 14.41 3.41
N MET A 229 -7.37 13.13 3.28
CA MET A 229 -6.10 12.60 3.80
C MET A 229 -4.90 13.30 3.15
N HIS A 230 -4.88 13.39 1.82
CA HIS A 230 -3.79 14.07 1.10
C HIS A 230 -3.73 15.56 1.46
N HIS A 231 -4.88 16.21 1.61
CA HIS A 231 -4.93 17.62 2.02
C HIS A 231 -4.38 17.84 3.44
N SER A 232 -4.61 16.91 4.36
CA SER A 232 -4.00 16.93 5.70
C SER A 232 -2.48 16.76 5.62
N ALA A 233 -2.02 15.75 4.90
CA ALA A 233 -0.60 15.52 4.66
C ALA A 233 0.09 16.75 4.06
N TRP A 234 -0.56 17.46 3.13
CA TRP A 234 -0.04 18.71 2.55
C TRP A 234 0.10 19.84 3.56
N ARG A 235 -0.89 20.04 4.44
CA ARG A 235 -0.78 21.08 5.47
C ARG A 235 0.38 20.78 6.43
N MET A 236 0.52 19.53 6.85
CA MET A 236 1.62 19.10 7.71
C MET A 236 2.98 19.23 7.00
N GLY A 237 3.05 18.79 5.75
CA GLY A 237 4.27 18.84 4.96
C GLY A 237 4.73 20.25 4.61
N LYS A 238 3.81 21.19 4.40
CA LYS A 238 4.13 22.63 4.27
C LYS A 238 4.74 23.20 5.53
N LEU A 239 4.16 22.89 6.69
CA LEU A 239 4.76 23.26 7.97
C LEU A 239 6.19 22.70 8.07
N LEU A 240 6.39 21.41 7.78
CA LEU A 240 7.72 20.80 7.80
C LEU A 240 8.73 21.46 6.85
N ALA A 241 8.30 21.85 5.64
CA ALA A 241 9.17 22.49 4.66
C ALA A 241 9.70 23.86 5.10
N ASP A 242 8.97 24.57 5.98
CA ASP A 242 9.44 25.82 6.60
C ASP A 242 10.50 25.58 7.69
N HIS A 243 10.54 24.36 8.27
CA HIS A 243 11.42 24.01 9.38
C HIS A 243 12.68 23.24 8.96
N LEU A 244 12.60 22.41 7.91
CA LEU A 244 13.67 21.50 7.52
C LEU A 244 13.78 21.44 5.98
N LYS A 245 15.02 21.37 5.46
CA LYS A 245 15.24 21.19 4.02
C LYS A 245 15.05 19.73 3.61
N ILE A 246 14.03 19.46 2.80
CA ILE A 246 13.71 18.13 2.29
C ILE A 246 14.11 18.05 0.81
N PHE A 247 14.86 17.00 0.45
CA PHE A 247 15.15 16.61 -0.92
C PHE A 247 14.49 15.27 -1.21
N THR A 248 13.40 15.31 -1.95
CA THR A 248 12.55 14.15 -2.23
C THR A 248 13.06 13.44 -3.48
N ILE A 249 13.09 12.11 -3.45
CA ILE A 249 13.42 11.25 -4.59
C ILE A 249 12.31 10.21 -4.72
N GLU A 250 11.54 10.27 -5.81
CA GLU A 250 10.43 9.35 -6.07
C GLU A 250 10.71 8.48 -7.28
N THR A 251 10.31 7.21 -7.20
CA THR A 251 10.43 6.25 -8.28
C THR A 251 9.10 5.62 -8.61
N THR A 252 8.86 5.34 -9.89
CA THR A 252 7.66 4.62 -10.34
C THR A 252 8.06 3.28 -10.94
N LEU A 253 7.23 2.26 -10.71
CA LEU A 253 7.43 0.92 -11.24
C LEU A 253 6.37 0.60 -12.29
N ASN A 254 6.67 -0.33 -13.19
CA ASN A 254 5.70 -0.85 -14.17
C ASN A 254 4.78 -1.93 -13.56
N ASN A 255 3.89 -2.49 -14.37
CA ASN A 255 2.94 -3.52 -13.96
C ASN A 255 3.49 -4.97 -14.04
N ASP A 256 4.82 -5.16 -14.10
CA ASP A 256 5.44 -6.49 -14.12
C ASP A 256 5.50 -7.12 -12.71
N VAL A 257 4.33 -7.51 -12.20
CA VAL A 257 4.13 -7.98 -10.82
C VAL A 257 4.56 -9.44 -10.64
N PHE A 258 4.37 -10.28 -11.66
CA PHE A 258 4.59 -11.72 -11.57
C PHE A 258 5.85 -12.14 -12.35
N PRO A 259 6.68 -13.07 -11.80
CA PRO A 259 7.79 -13.64 -12.55
C PRO A 259 7.29 -14.51 -13.71
N ASP A 260 8.15 -14.80 -14.69
CA ASP A 260 7.80 -15.55 -15.91
C ASP A 260 7.06 -16.89 -15.66
N SER A 261 7.36 -17.57 -14.55
CA SER A 261 6.67 -18.81 -14.15
C SER A 261 5.17 -18.61 -13.90
N TYR A 262 4.77 -17.39 -13.54
CA TYR A 262 3.40 -16.94 -13.30
C TYR A 262 2.93 -15.90 -14.33
N GLY A 263 3.66 -15.72 -15.43
CA GLY A 263 3.37 -14.68 -16.43
C GLY A 263 1.98 -14.79 -17.08
N PHE A 264 1.33 -15.95 -17.03
CA PHE A 264 -0.05 -16.12 -17.48
C PHE A 264 -1.05 -15.27 -16.68
N LEU A 265 -0.76 -14.95 -15.40
CA LEU A 265 -1.59 -14.08 -14.55
C LEU A 265 -1.59 -12.62 -15.01
N MET A 266 -0.61 -12.21 -15.83
CA MET A 266 -0.52 -10.87 -16.39
C MET A 266 -1.12 -10.77 -17.80
N LYS A 267 -1.62 -11.88 -18.35
CA LYS A 267 -2.21 -11.94 -19.69
C LYS A 267 -3.72 -12.11 -19.63
N ARG A 268 -4.41 -11.56 -20.61
CA ARG A 268 -5.85 -11.74 -20.75
C ARG A 268 -6.15 -13.19 -21.13
N GLU A 269 -7.18 -13.78 -20.55
CA GLU A 269 -7.41 -15.22 -20.61
C GLU A 269 -7.68 -15.74 -22.04
N TRP A 270 -8.22 -14.89 -22.92
CA TRP A 270 -8.42 -15.22 -24.34
C TRP A 270 -7.13 -15.14 -25.17
N GLU A 271 -6.05 -14.57 -24.65
CA GLU A 271 -4.73 -14.48 -25.28
C GLU A 271 -3.83 -15.66 -24.89
N TRP A 272 -4.29 -16.53 -23.98
CA TRP A 272 -3.50 -17.65 -23.49
C TRP A 272 -3.22 -18.68 -24.59
N GLY A 273 -1.93 -18.88 -24.87
CA GLY A 273 -1.48 -19.98 -25.70
C GLY A 273 -1.44 -21.31 -24.93
N VAL A 274 -1.05 -22.39 -25.61
CA VAL A 274 -0.92 -23.73 -25.01
C VAL A 274 0.00 -23.73 -23.79
N ARG A 275 1.09 -22.95 -23.83
CA ARG A 275 2.03 -22.81 -22.72
C ARG A 275 1.39 -22.15 -21.50
N ASP A 276 0.64 -21.06 -21.71
CA ASP A 276 -0.02 -20.32 -20.62
C ASP A 276 -1.09 -21.20 -19.94
N GLN A 277 -1.89 -21.91 -20.74
CA GLN A 277 -2.90 -22.86 -20.24
C GLN A 277 -2.26 -24.01 -19.43
N ALA A 278 -1.14 -24.56 -19.91
CA ALA A 278 -0.41 -25.60 -19.19
C ALA A 278 0.17 -25.08 -17.87
N SER A 279 0.78 -23.89 -17.86
CA SER A 279 1.27 -23.23 -16.65
C SER A 279 0.16 -22.96 -15.65
N MET A 280 -0.97 -22.42 -16.11
CA MET A 280 -2.14 -22.17 -15.28
C MET A 280 -2.66 -23.47 -14.63
N LEU A 281 -2.83 -24.53 -15.42
CA LEU A 281 -3.33 -25.82 -14.90
C LEU A 281 -2.35 -26.43 -13.89
N ALA A 282 -1.05 -26.35 -14.16
CA ALA A 282 -0.01 -26.84 -13.25
C ALA A 282 -0.01 -26.04 -11.93
N ALA A 283 -0.04 -24.70 -12.00
CA ALA A 283 -0.10 -23.83 -10.83
C ALA A 283 -1.37 -24.10 -10.01
N ARG A 284 -2.54 -24.15 -10.65
CA ARG A 284 -3.82 -24.42 -9.98
C ARG A 284 -3.83 -25.77 -9.27
N ARG A 285 -3.36 -26.85 -9.94
CA ARG A 285 -3.28 -28.19 -9.33
C ARG A 285 -2.27 -28.23 -8.20
N GLY A 286 -1.09 -27.63 -8.38
CA GLY A 286 -0.05 -27.57 -7.36
C GLY A 286 -0.54 -26.87 -6.10
N LEU A 287 -1.20 -25.71 -6.24
CA LEU A 287 -1.77 -24.96 -5.11
C LEU A 287 -2.92 -25.69 -4.42
N ALA A 288 -3.73 -26.44 -5.15
CA ALA A 288 -4.85 -27.18 -4.56
C ALA A 288 -4.42 -28.32 -3.64
N ILE A 289 -3.25 -28.93 -3.89
CA ILE A 289 -2.73 -30.06 -3.09
C ILE A 289 -1.61 -29.67 -2.13
N ALA A 290 -1.03 -28.48 -2.29
CA ALA A 290 0.07 -28.02 -1.45
C ALA A 290 -0.41 -27.73 -0.01
N PRO A 291 0.36 -28.13 1.02
CA PRO A 291 0.10 -27.70 2.39
C PRO A 291 0.09 -26.17 2.51
N LYS A 292 -0.72 -25.62 3.42
CA LYS A 292 -0.85 -24.17 3.64
C LYS A 292 0.51 -23.47 3.80
N SER A 293 1.41 -24.03 4.61
CA SER A 293 2.76 -23.46 4.82
C SER A 293 3.61 -23.42 3.55
N VAL A 294 3.45 -24.39 2.65
CA VAL A 294 4.18 -24.42 1.36
C VAL A 294 3.63 -23.35 0.42
N ARG A 295 2.29 -23.19 0.34
CA ARG A 295 1.67 -22.11 -0.44
C ARG A 295 2.10 -20.74 0.08
N HIS A 296 2.05 -20.56 1.39
CA HIS A 296 2.49 -19.35 2.06
C HIS A 296 3.92 -18.96 1.67
N ASN A 297 4.87 -19.89 1.82
CA ASN A 297 6.26 -19.65 1.49
C ASN A 297 6.48 -19.35 -0.01
N LEU A 298 5.73 -20.01 -0.89
CA LEU A 298 5.79 -19.79 -2.34
C LEU A 298 5.37 -18.36 -2.70
N TYR A 299 4.24 -17.91 -2.15
CA TYR A 299 3.69 -16.59 -2.45
C TYR A 299 4.49 -15.47 -1.78
N GLN A 300 4.83 -15.60 -0.49
CA GLN A 300 5.64 -14.61 0.24
C GLN A 300 7.09 -14.54 -0.27
N GLY A 301 7.60 -15.64 -0.83
CA GLY A 301 8.92 -15.68 -1.46
C GLY A 301 8.96 -15.12 -2.88
N MET A 302 7.81 -14.79 -3.48
CA MET A 302 7.74 -14.24 -4.83
C MET A 302 8.42 -12.87 -4.89
N ARG A 303 9.18 -12.66 -5.96
CA ARG A 303 9.83 -11.39 -6.27
C ARG A 303 9.40 -10.90 -7.64
N ALA A 304 8.96 -9.66 -7.71
CA ALA A 304 8.44 -9.04 -8.91
C ALA A 304 9.59 -8.50 -9.80
N PRO A 305 9.60 -8.79 -11.11
CA PRO A 305 10.63 -8.32 -12.04
C PRO A 305 10.46 -6.85 -12.48
N TYR A 306 9.84 -6.01 -11.64
CA TYR A 306 9.50 -4.62 -11.94
C TYR A 306 10.58 -3.87 -12.72
N GLY A 307 10.15 -3.19 -13.79
CA GLY A 307 10.93 -2.16 -14.46
C GLY A 307 10.67 -0.78 -13.84
N LEU A 308 11.74 -0.02 -13.60
CA LEU A 308 11.64 1.40 -13.23
C LEU A 308 11.04 2.19 -14.41
N THR A 309 9.93 2.89 -14.24
CA THR A 309 9.28 3.69 -15.30
C THR A 309 9.57 5.18 -15.20
N GLY A 310 10.02 5.65 -14.04
CA GLY A 310 10.38 7.05 -13.80
C GLY A 310 11.17 7.21 -12.51
N ILE A 311 12.04 8.22 -12.50
CA ILE A 311 12.72 8.71 -11.30
C ILE A 311 12.76 10.24 -11.34
N ASN A 312 12.25 10.87 -10.29
CA ASN A 312 12.17 12.31 -10.14
C ASN A 312 12.82 12.69 -8.80
N ALA A 313 13.52 13.82 -8.75
CA ALA A 313 14.12 14.30 -7.51
C ALA A 313 14.05 15.84 -7.40
N GLY A 314 14.03 16.37 -6.17
CA GLY A 314 13.93 17.80 -5.91
C GLY A 314 12.91 18.18 -4.83
N GLU A 315 12.17 19.27 -5.06
CA GLU A 315 11.13 19.76 -4.15
C GLU A 315 9.90 18.83 -4.17
N THR A 316 9.35 18.52 -3.00
CA THR A 316 8.34 17.48 -2.79
C THR A 316 7.12 17.60 -3.68
N GLU A 317 6.45 18.76 -3.74
CA GLU A 317 5.24 18.92 -4.54
C GLU A 317 5.54 18.83 -6.04
N ALA A 318 6.60 19.49 -6.50
CA ALA A 318 7.01 19.46 -7.90
C ALA A 318 7.43 18.07 -8.39
N VAL A 319 8.14 17.32 -7.56
CA VAL A 319 8.51 15.92 -7.82
C VAL A 319 7.27 15.05 -7.90
N HIS A 320 6.35 15.19 -6.93
CA HIS A 320 5.19 14.34 -6.80
C HIS A 320 4.22 14.46 -7.99
N GLU A 321 4.02 15.67 -8.51
CA GLU A 321 3.19 15.90 -9.71
C GLU A 321 3.71 15.10 -10.92
N LEU A 322 5.04 15.07 -11.14
CA LEU A 322 5.65 14.29 -12.22
C LEU A 322 5.50 12.78 -11.99
N THR A 323 5.64 12.35 -10.74
CA THR A 323 5.51 10.94 -10.35
C THR A 323 4.08 10.43 -10.54
N VAL A 324 3.08 11.16 -10.04
CA VAL A 324 1.66 10.79 -10.16
C VAL A 324 1.25 10.70 -11.62
N ALA A 325 1.69 11.64 -12.47
CA ALA A 325 1.45 11.57 -13.91
C ALA A 325 2.00 10.27 -14.52
N LYS A 326 3.15 9.79 -14.04
CA LYS A 326 3.77 8.56 -14.53
C LYS A 326 3.05 7.30 -14.02
N VAL A 327 2.59 7.29 -12.78
CA VAL A 327 1.74 6.21 -12.25
C VAL A 327 0.41 6.14 -13.01
N HIS A 328 -0.24 7.29 -13.24
CA HIS A 328 -1.48 7.33 -14.02
C HIS A 328 -1.26 6.84 -15.46
N GLN A 329 -0.12 7.17 -16.08
CA GLN A 329 0.23 6.61 -17.40
C GLN A 329 0.30 5.07 -17.37
N GLN A 330 0.81 4.47 -16.29
CA GLN A 330 0.92 3.01 -16.18
C GLN A 330 -0.42 2.33 -15.83
N GLN A 331 -1.27 2.94 -15.01
CA GLN A 331 -2.34 2.21 -14.33
C GLN A 331 -3.75 2.62 -14.74
N MET A 332 -3.93 3.79 -15.35
CA MET A 332 -5.25 4.34 -15.57
C MET A 332 -5.99 3.64 -16.72
N VAL A 333 -7.26 3.29 -16.48
CA VAL A 333 -8.17 2.72 -17.48
C VAL A 333 -9.46 3.51 -17.44
N GLU A 334 -9.88 4.05 -18.58
CA GLU A 334 -11.16 4.76 -18.68
C GLU A 334 -12.32 3.78 -18.49
N VAL A 335 -13.28 4.14 -17.64
CA VAL A 335 -14.49 3.34 -17.34
C VAL A 335 -15.73 4.21 -17.48
N GLN A 336 -16.65 3.80 -18.35
CA GLN A 336 -17.86 4.58 -18.67
C GLN A 336 -18.98 4.33 -17.64
N GLY A 337 -19.20 5.26 -16.71
CA GLY A 337 -20.24 5.15 -15.69
C GLY A 337 -20.05 4.03 -14.64
N GLN A 338 -20.87 4.08 -13.61
CA GLN A 338 -20.85 3.16 -12.47
C GLN A 338 -21.69 1.90 -12.75
N SER A 339 -21.41 0.82 -12.00
CA SER A 339 -22.23 -0.41 -11.98
C SER A 339 -23.00 -0.56 -10.69
N ASP A 340 -24.00 -1.45 -10.69
CA ASP A 340 -24.75 -1.83 -9.49
C ASP A 340 -23.91 -2.74 -8.58
N VAL A 341 -23.09 -3.62 -9.17
CA VAL A 341 -22.22 -4.56 -8.47
C VAL A 341 -20.77 -4.39 -8.93
N LEU A 342 -19.85 -4.33 -7.96
CA LEU A 342 -18.41 -4.38 -8.18
C LEU A 342 -17.86 -5.71 -7.64
N VAL A 343 -17.15 -6.44 -8.49
CA VAL A 343 -16.47 -7.70 -8.13
C VAL A 343 -14.96 -7.47 -8.13
N MET A 344 -14.25 -7.94 -7.10
CA MET A 344 -12.78 -7.85 -7.00
C MET A 344 -12.19 -9.09 -6.34
N GLY A 345 -10.98 -9.47 -6.75
CA GLY A 345 -10.17 -10.47 -6.07
C GLY A 345 -9.22 -9.81 -5.06
N VAL A 346 -9.11 -10.37 -3.85
CA VAL A 346 -8.10 -9.92 -2.87
C VAL A 346 -6.94 -10.93 -2.89
N PRO A 347 -5.71 -10.54 -3.27
CA PRO A 347 -4.59 -11.46 -3.39
C PRO A 347 -3.91 -11.71 -2.02
N TYR A 348 -2.83 -12.48 -2.03
CA TYR A 348 -2.11 -12.93 -0.83
C TYR A 348 -1.34 -11.84 -0.06
N VAL A 349 -1.03 -10.72 -0.70
CA VAL A 349 -0.15 -9.68 -0.12
C VAL A 349 -0.75 -8.30 -0.28
N GLY A 350 -0.66 -7.54 0.81
CA GLY A 350 -0.84 -6.10 0.89
C GLY A 350 0.25 -5.49 1.79
N PRO A 351 0.19 -4.17 2.01
CA PRO A 351 1.25 -3.42 2.69
C PRO A 351 1.57 -3.93 4.10
N TYR A 352 0.58 -4.53 4.77
CA TYR A 352 0.64 -4.79 6.20
C TYR A 352 0.77 -6.27 6.59
N ASN A 353 0.93 -7.16 5.59
CA ASN A 353 1.16 -8.58 5.81
C ASN A 353 2.40 -9.14 5.08
N VAL A 354 3.39 -8.30 4.75
CA VAL A 354 4.65 -8.79 4.17
C VAL A 354 5.34 -9.74 5.16
N ASN A 355 5.65 -10.95 4.69
CA ASN A 355 6.17 -12.07 5.48
C ASN A 355 5.21 -12.48 6.62
N SER A 356 3.90 -12.36 6.40
CA SER A 356 2.87 -12.64 7.39
C SER A 356 1.54 -13.06 6.75
N THR A 357 0.57 -13.50 7.57
CA THR A 357 -0.76 -13.90 7.09
C THR A 357 -1.63 -12.67 6.84
N MET A 358 -2.43 -12.71 5.76
CA MET A 358 -3.49 -11.74 5.54
C MET A 358 -4.70 -12.07 6.42
N ASN A 359 -4.74 -11.48 7.62
CA ASN A 359 -5.83 -11.64 8.57
C ASN A 359 -7.12 -10.93 8.09
N PRO A 360 -8.29 -11.15 8.73
CA PRO A 360 -9.57 -10.59 8.29
C PRO A 360 -9.61 -9.06 8.15
N ILE A 361 -8.96 -8.32 9.08
CA ILE A 361 -8.89 -6.85 9.04
C ILE A 361 -8.07 -6.41 7.83
N LEU A 362 -6.96 -7.08 7.57
CA LEU A 362 -6.09 -6.76 6.43
C LEU A 362 -6.72 -7.12 5.09
N ALA A 363 -7.46 -8.24 5.01
CA ALA A 363 -8.25 -8.57 3.83
C ALA A 363 -9.30 -7.49 3.54
N THR A 364 -10.01 -7.03 4.59
CA THR A 364 -10.98 -5.92 4.49
C THR A 364 -10.31 -4.63 4.05
N CYS A 365 -9.19 -4.27 4.66
CA CYS A 365 -8.39 -3.10 4.25
C CYS A 365 -7.97 -3.20 2.78
N MET A 366 -7.48 -4.35 2.32
CA MET A 366 -7.07 -4.52 0.93
C MET A 366 -8.25 -4.43 -0.05
N GLY A 367 -9.36 -5.09 0.24
CA GLY A 367 -10.54 -5.10 -0.64
C GLY A 367 -11.29 -3.77 -0.66
N LEU A 368 -11.62 -3.24 0.52
CA LEU A 368 -12.48 -2.05 0.68
C LEU A 368 -11.69 -0.75 0.89
N GLY A 369 -10.48 -0.82 1.43
CA GLY A 369 -9.62 0.34 1.63
C GLY A 369 -8.78 0.67 0.41
N TYR A 370 -8.16 -0.33 -0.22
CA TYR A 370 -7.30 -0.14 -1.40
C TYR A 370 -8.07 -0.31 -2.71
N TYR A 371 -8.55 -1.52 -3.02
CA TYR A 371 -9.09 -1.80 -4.37
C TYR A 371 -10.40 -1.09 -4.67
N PHE A 372 -11.34 -1.05 -3.72
CA PHE A 372 -12.55 -0.24 -3.87
C PHE A 372 -12.22 1.23 -4.17
N ASN A 373 -11.18 1.78 -3.55
CA ASN A 373 -10.75 3.16 -3.73
C ASN A 373 -9.75 3.37 -4.89
N SER A 374 -9.53 2.35 -5.72
CA SER A 374 -8.63 2.42 -6.87
C SER A 374 -9.31 3.04 -8.10
N TYR A 375 -9.75 4.29 -7.96
CA TYR A 375 -10.44 5.04 -9.00
C TYR A 375 -10.12 6.53 -8.98
N ARG A 376 -10.41 7.21 -10.09
CA ARG A 376 -10.55 8.67 -10.20
C ARG A 376 -11.97 9.04 -10.60
N GLY A 377 -12.37 10.26 -10.26
CA GLY A 377 -13.74 10.74 -10.47
C GLY A 377 -14.69 10.25 -9.40
N GLN A 378 -15.15 9.01 -9.52
CA GLN A 378 -16.15 8.40 -8.62
C GLN A 378 -15.93 6.89 -8.49
N PRO A 379 -16.42 6.24 -7.41
CA PRO A 379 -16.31 4.78 -7.28
C PRO A 379 -16.89 4.03 -8.47
N VAL A 380 -16.31 2.88 -8.81
CA VAL A 380 -16.79 2.05 -9.94
C VAL A 380 -18.21 1.51 -9.71
N VAL A 381 -18.62 1.39 -8.45
CA VAL A 381 -19.97 1.01 -8.05
C VAL A 381 -20.77 2.24 -7.62
N ARG A 382 -22.05 2.30 -7.98
CA ARG A 382 -22.93 3.40 -7.58
C ARG A 382 -23.15 3.42 -6.06
N LYS A 383 -23.55 4.59 -5.53
CA LYS A 383 -23.96 4.69 -4.12
C LYS A 383 -25.13 3.73 -3.86
N GLY A 384 -25.07 3.02 -2.73
CA GLY A 384 -26.03 1.97 -2.37
C GLY A 384 -25.99 0.73 -3.28
N GLY A 385 -24.94 0.55 -4.09
CA GLY A 385 -24.68 -0.69 -4.80
C GLY A 385 -24.08 -1.77 -3.89
N ALA A 386 -23.54 -2.84 -4.47
CA ALA A 386 -22.94 -3.94 -3.72
C ALA A 386 -21.51 -4.25 -4.18
N VAL A 387 -20.68 -4.71 -3.24
CA VAL A 387 -19.32 -5.18 -3.49
C VAL A 387 -19.23 -6.67 -3.20
N ILE A 388 -18.66 -7.43 -4.13
CA ILE A 388 -18.39 -8.87 -4.00
C ILE A 388 -16.87 -9.08 -4.02
N LEU A 389 -16.33 -9.66 -2.96
CA LEU A 389 -14.90 -9.89 -2.79
C LEU A 389 -14.57 -11.38 -2.77
N TYR A 390 -13.45 -11.78 -3.36
CA TYR A 390 -12.95 -13.15 -3.28
C TYR A 390 -11.74 -13.21 -2.34
N HIS A 391 -11.88 -13.96 -1.24
CA HIS A 391 -10.81 -14.27 -0.31
C HIS A 391 -11.28 -15.34 0.71
N PRO A 392 -10.40 -16.23 1.21
CA PRO A 392 -10.79 -17.21 2.22
C PRO A 392 -11.05 -16.62 3.62
N VAL A 393 -10.50 -15.43 3.92
CA VAL A 393 -10.71 -14.67 5.18
C VAL A 393 -10.61 -15.56 6.42
N GLU A 394 -9.56 -16.39 6.48
CA GLU A 394 -9.32 -17.22 7.66
C GLU A 394 -8.97 -16.30 8.85
N PRO A 395 -9.51 -16.55 10.06
CA PRO A 395 -9.21 -15.78 11.26
C PRO A 395 -7.83 -16.16 11.84
N ASP A 396 -6.80 -16.04 11.00
CA ASP A 396 -5.41 -16.36 11.31
C ASP A 396 -4.60 -15.08 11.48
N PHE A 397 -3.95 -14.95 12.63
CA PHE A 397 -3.22 -13.77 13.05
C PHE A 397 -1.80 -14.14 13.44
N ASN A 398 -0.83 -13.46 12.85
CA ASN A 398 0.56 -13.63 13.25
C ASN A 398 0.76 -13.01 14.63
N GLN A 399 1.02 -13.84 15.64
CA GLN A 399 1.12 -13.41 17.03
C GLN A 399 2.31 -12.48 17.31
N LEU A 400 3.33 -12.48 16.45
CA LEU A 400 4.46 -11.57 16.56
C LEU A 400 4.14 -10.20 15.95
N HIS A 401 3.55 -10.18 14.76
CA HIS A 401 3.33 -8.93 14.02
C HIS A 401 2.01 -8.25 14.39
N HIS A 402 0.96 -9.03 14.67
CA HIS A 402 -0.42 -8.54 14.78
C HIS A 402 -1.07 -8.81 16.16
N PRO A 403 -0.40 -8.63 17.31
CA PRO A 403 -1.02 -8.91 18.61
C PRO A 403 -2.28 -8.07 18.85
N SER A 404 -2.24 -6.76 18.57
CA SER A 404 -3.40 -5.86 18.72
C SER A 404 -4.56 -6.17 17.75
N TYR A 405 -4.29 -6.87 16.65
CA TYR A 405 -5.34 -7.26 15.71
C TYR A 405 -6.21 -8.39 16.25
N VAL A 406 -5.63 -9.25 17.09
CA VAL A 406 -6.38 -10.33 17.76
C VAL A 406 -7.45 -9.70 18.64
N ASP A 407 -7.05 -8.76 19.49
CA ASP A 407 -7.95 -8.10 20.44
C ASP A 407 -8.94 -7.16 19.71
N PHE A 408 -8.50 -6.49 18.65
CA PHE A 408 -9.43 -5.75 17.78
C PHE A 408 -10.52 -6.66 17.18
N PHE A 409 -10.15 -7.84 16.69
CA PHE A 409 -11.10 -8.76 16.09
C PHE A 409 -12.04 -9.40 17.12
N GLU A 410 -11.50 -9.84 18.25
CA GLU A 410 -12.26 -10.57 19.26
C GLU A 410 -13.09 -9.65 20.17
N GLU A 411 -12.57 -8.47 20.53
CA GLU A 411 -13.21 -7.56 21.47
C GLU A 411 -13.91 -6.40 20.76
N VAL A 412 -13.18 -5.64 19.94
CA VAL A 412 -13.71 -4.39 19.33
C VAL A 412 -14.82 -4.70 18.33
N LEU A 413 -14.57 -5.60 17.37
CA LEU A 413 -15.57 -5.99 16.37
C LEU A 413 -16.73 -6.82 16.95
N SER A 414 -16.59 -7.37 18.15
CA SER A 414 -17.75 -7.97 18.86
C SER A 414 -18.74 -6.90 19.36
N THR A 415 -18.27 -5.68 19.56
CA THR A 415 -19.06 -4.56 20.10
C THR A 415 -19.62 -3.68 19.00
N SER A 416 -18.83 -3.36 17.98
CA SER A 416 -19.27 -2.54 16.85
C SER A 416 -18.39 -2.76 15.63
N THR A 417 -18.98 -2.64 14.45
CA THR A 417 -18.27 -2.61 13.16
C THR A 417 -18.24 -1.20 12.57
N ASP A 418 -18.92 -0.23 13.18
CA ASP A 418 -18.99 1.15 12.72
C ASP A 418 -17.68 1.89 13.04
N PRO A 419 -16.95 2.40 12.02
CA PRO A 419 -15.67 3.07 12.22
C PRO A 419 -15.70 4.24 13.21
N ALA A 420 -16.74 5.07 13.20
CA ALA A 420 -16.83 6.25 14.05
C ALA A 420 -17.13 5.87 15.51
N VAL A 421 -17.97 4.85 15.73
CA VAL A 421 -18.22 4.29 17.08
C VAL A 421 -16.97 3.64 17.64
N ILE A 422 -16.24 2.89 16.81
CA ILE A 422 -14.98 2.24 17.19
C ILE A 422 -13.95 3.30 17.60
N GLU A 423 -13.75 4.33 16.76
CA GLU A 423 -12.83 5.44 17.00
C GLU A 423 -13.10 6.12 18.34
N ALA A 424 -14.35 6.52 18.57
CA ALA A 424 -14.73 7.24 19.77
C ALA A 424 -14.58 6.42 21.07
N LYS A 425 -14.70 5.09 21.00
CA LYS A 425 -14.73 4.22 22.19
C LYS A 425 -13.39 3.59 22.53
N PHE A 426 -12.60 3.19 21.53
CA PHE A 426 -11.53 2.21 21.74
C PHE A 426 -10.16 2.70 21.27
N GLU A 427 -10.07 3.57 20.26
CA GLU A 427 -8.79 3.90 19.61
C GLU A 427 -7.75 4.41 20.60
N GLN A 428 -8.11 5.41 21.41
CA GLN A 428 -7.17 6.04 22.33
C GLN A 428 -6.64 5.05 23.38
N GLN A 429 -7.48 4.12 23.83
CA GLN A 429 -7.05 3.08 24.77
C GLN A 429 -5.94 2.23 24.15
N TYR A 430 -6.14 1.75 22.92
CA TYR A 430 -5.14 0.92 22.23
C TYR A 430 -3.90 1.70 21.81
N ALA A 431 -4.06 2.97 21.44
CA ALA A 431 -2.96 3.83 21.06
C ALA A 431 -2.04 4.20 22.23
N THR A 432 -2.57 4.20 23.46
CA THR A 432 -1.81 4.62 24.66
C THR A 432 -1.52 3.46 25.61
N ASP A 433 -1.87 2.22 25.23
CA ASP A 433 -1.66 1.04 26.06
C ASP A 433 -0.15 0.75 26.21
N PRO A 434 0.41 0.74 27.43
CA PRO A 434 1.83 0.49 27.65
C PRO A 434 2.31 -0.86 27.13
N TRP A 435 1.44 -1.88 27.10
CA TRP A 435 1.78 -3.20 26.58
C TRP A 435 1.96 -3.20 25.07
N TYR A 436 1.03 -2.61 24.32
CA TYR A 436 1.19 -2.52 22.86
C TYR A 436 2.34 -1.60 22.46
N ILE A 437 2.54 -0.49 23.17
CA ILE A 437 3.71 0.38 22.98
C ILE A 437 5.00 -0.42 23.22
N HIS A 438 5.07 -1.21 24.30
CA HIS A 438 6.22 -2.07 24.58
C HIS A 438 6.48 -3.07 23.44
N LEU A 439 5.44 -3.76 22.94
CA LEU A 439 5.57 -4.70 21.83
C LEU A 439 6.02 -4.00 20.55
N TYR A 440 5.44 -2.86 20.19
CA TYR A 440 5.84 -2.07 19.01
C TYR A 440 7.32 -1.66 19.09
N ARG A 441 7.78 -1.18 20.25
CA ARG A 441 9.15 -0.69 20.43
C ARG A 441 10.20 -1.80 20.49
N THR A 442 9.87 -2.92 21.13
CA THR A 442 10.87 -3.95 21.49
C THR A 442 10.79 -5.23 20.66
N SER A 443 9.74 -5.38 19.85
CA SER A 443 9.55 -6.56 18.99
C SER A 443 9.35 -6.16 17.52
N HIS A 444 8.61 -6.98 16.76
CA HIS A 444 8.22 -6.73 15.37
C HIS A 444 6.69 -6.59 15.23
N ALA A 445 6.03 -6.13 16.30
CA ALA A 445 4.60 -5.86 16.30
C ALA A 445 4.28 -4.51 15.62
N TYR A 446 3.15 -4.44 14.93
CA TYR A 446 2.52 -3.17 14.58
C TYR A 446 2.07 -2.42 15.84
N HIS A 447 1.94 -1.11 15.75
CA HIS A 447 1.43 -0.30 16.87
C HIS A 447 0.03 -0.74 17.31
N GLY A 448 -0.31 -0.53 18.58
CA GLY A 448 -1.61 -0.92 19.16
C GLY A 448 -2.80 -0.34 18.39
N VAL A 449 -2.67 0.89 17.89
CA VAL A 449 -3.70 1.59 17.10
C VAL A 449 -3.79 1.14 15.64
N HIS A 450 -2.79 0.44 15.11
CA HIS A 450 -2.72 0.14 13.69
C HIS A 450 -3.93 -0.63 13.12
N PRO A 451 -4.53 -1.65 13.79
CA PRO A 451 -5.74 -2.30 13.27
C PRO A 451 -6.94 -1.36 13.11
N PHE A 452 -7.04 -0.31 13.92
CA PHE A 452 -8.09 0.71 13.82
C PHE A 452 -7.98 1.46 12.50
N TYR A 453 -6.76 1.92 12.18
CA TYR A 453 -6.52 2.64 10.93
C TYR A 453 -6.85 1.76 9.74
N MET A 454 -6.44 0.49 9.76
CA MET A 454 -6.77 -0.49 8.71
C MET A 454 -8.26 -0.70 8.53
N TRP A 455 -9.03 -0.65 9.62
CA TRP A 455 -10.48 -0.68 9.57
C TRP A 455 -11.05 0.61 8.97
N TYR A 456 -10.53 1.77 9.35
CA TYR A 456 -11.00 3.07 8.86
C TYR A 456 -10.72 3.28 7.37
N TRP A 457 -9.65 2.70 6.82
CA TRP A 457 -9.41 2.72 5.38
C TRP A 457 -10.63 2.21 4.58
N ALA A 458 -11.39 1.27 5.14
CA ALA A 458 -12.62 0.75 4.54
C ALA A 458 -13.86 1.64 4.77
N ALA A 459 -13.78 2.68 5.62
CA ALA A 459 -14.94 3.48 6.04
C ALA A 459 -15.65 4.15 4.86
N HIS A 460 -14.92 4.67 3.88
CA HIS A 460 -15.54 5.26 2.69
C HIS A 460 -16.35 4.22 1.89
N ALA A 461 -15.81 3.01 1.72
CA ALA A 461 -16.53 1.94 1.03
C ALA A 461 -17.78 1.53 1.79
N MET A 462 -17.66 1.33 3.11
CA MET A 462 -18.76 0.95 3.99
C MET A 462 -19.88 2.01 4.04
N ASP A 463 -19.55 3.31 3.97
CA ASP A 463 -20.53 4.40 3.85
C ASP A 463 -21.19 4.45 2.46
N HIS A 464 -20.44 4.08 1.42
CA HIS A 464 -20.88 4.22 0.03
C HIS A 464 -21.79 3.08 -0.45
N VAL A 465 -21.54 1.85 -0.01
CA VAL A 465 -22.23 0.64 -0.51
C VAL A 465 -23.32 0.17 0.45
N GLY A 466 -24.37 -0.45 -0.08
CA GLY A 466 -25.43 -1.04 0.73
C GLY A 466 -25.11 -2.45 1.21
N ASP A 467 -24.19 -3.14 0.53
CA ASP A 467 -23.86 -4.54 0.79
C ASP A 467 -22.42 -4.89 0.44
N VAL A 468 -21.83 -5.75 1.27
CA VAL A 468 -20.53 -6.41 1.01
C VAL A 468 -20.68 -7.91 1.23
N VAL A 469 -20.30 -8.71 0.24
CA VAL A 469 -20.34 -10.18 0.28
C VAL A 469 -18.98 -10.76 -0.07
N TRP A 470 -18.51 -11.71 0.73
CA TRP A 470 -17.25 -12.42 0.49
C TRP A 470 -17.52 -13.83 -0.06
N VAL A 471 -16.96 -14.14 -1.21
CA VAL A 471 -17.02 -15.47 -1.84
C VAL A 471 -15.83 -16.30 -1.36
N GLY A 472 -16.14 -17.50 -0.85
CA GLY A 472 -15.13 -18.46 -0.38
C GLY A 472 -14.60 -18.21 1.03
N ALA A 473 -15.17 -17.23 1.75
CA ALA A 473 -14.70 -16.83 3.07
C ALA A 473 -15.19 -17.72 4.22
N ASP A 474 -14.43 -17.74 5.33
CA ASP A 474 -14.92 -18.25 6.61
C ASP A 474 -16.13 -17.43 7.08
N ARG A 475 -17.27 -18.11 7.20
CA ARG A 475 -18.56 -17.47 7.51
C ARG A 475 -18.55 -16.75 8.86
N LYS A 476 -17.96 -17.36 9.90
CA LYS A 476 -17.95 -16.75 11.24
C LYS A 476 -17.07 -15.51 11.26
N ALA A 477 -15.94 -15.55 10.55
CA ALA A 477 -15.02 -14.43 10.47
C ALA A 477 -15.66 -13.21 9.80
N VAL A 478 -16.34 -13.41 8.66
CA VAL A 478 -17.01 -12.28 7.98
C VAL A 478 -18.25 -11.79 8.71
N GLU A 479 -19.00 -12.68 9.37
CA GLU A 479 -20.13 -12.28 10.23
C GLU A 479 -19.66 -11.40 11.39
N ARG A 480 -18.52 -11.73 12.02
CA ARG A 480 -17.89 -10.88 13.06
C ARG A 480 -17.55 -9.49 12.53
N MET A 481 -17.14 -9.38 11.27
CA MET A 481 -16.84 -8.12 10.60
C MET A 481 -18.08 -7.36 10.12
N GLY A 482 -19.29 -7.90 10.28
CA GLY A 482 -20.53 -7.29 9.83
C GLY A 482 -20.85 -7.52 8.35
N PHE A 483 -20.22 -8.51 7.72
CA PHE A 483 -20.40 -8.86 6.30
C PHE A 483 -21.03 -10.25 6.13
N ARG A 484 -21.33 -10.62 4.88
CA ARG A 484 -21.92 -11.91 4.51
C ARG A 484 -20.94 -12.79 3.74
N ALA A 485 -21.03 -14.11 3.92
CA ALA A 485 -20.26 -15.10 3.16
C ALA A 485 -21.15 -15.85 2.16
N ALA A 486 -20.67 -16.00 0.94
CA ALA A 486 -21.25 -16.80 -0.13
C ALA A 486 -20.28 -17.92 -0.56
N SER A 487 -20.82 -19.03 -1.08
CA SER A 487 -20.00 -20.14 -1.59
C SER A 487 -19.61 -19.95 -3.05
N SER A 488 -20.42 -19.22 -3.82
CA SER A 488 -20.21 -18.94 -5.24
C SER A 488 -20.60 -17.50 -5.61
N LEU A 489 -20.21 -17.04 -6.81
CA LEU A 489 -20.67 -15.77 -7.37
C LEU A 489 -22.19 -15.70 -7.47
N GLN A 490 -22.82 -16.80 -7.89
CA GLN A 490 -24.26 -16.88 -8.07
C GLN A 490 -25.00 -16.67 -6.74
N ASP A 491 -24.53 -17.32 -5.67
CA ASP A 491 -25.11 -17.12 -4.33
C ASP A 491 -24.91 -15.68 -3.85
N ALA A 492 -23.73 -15.09 -4.11
CA ALA A 492 -23.46 -13.71 -3.76
C ALA A 492 -24.38 -12.73 -4.49
N LEU A 493 -24.62 -12.95 -5.79
CA LEU A 493 -25.55 -12.15 -6.59
C LEU A 493 -27.00 -12.29 -6.11
N GLU A 494 -27.42 -13.50 -5.72
CA GLU A 494 -28.74 -13.72 -5.13
C GLU A 494 -28.87 -12.98 -3.78
N MET A 495 -27.85 -13.04 -2.94
CA MET A 495 -27.80 -12.35 -1.64
C MET A 495 -27.93 -10.84 -1.75
N VAL A 496 -27.37 -10.22 -2.79
CA VAL A 496 -27.44 -8.75 -2.99
C VAL A 496 -28.64 -8.33 -3.83
N SER A 497 -29.44 -9.27 -4.36
CA SER A 497 -30.55 -8.95 -5.26
C SER A 497 -31.64 -8.07 -4.66
N GLY A 498 -31.78 -8.05 -3.33
CA GLY A 498 -32.65 -7.11 -2.61
C GLY A 498 -32.18 -5.64 -2.68
N THR A 499 -30.86 -5.44 -2.82
CA THR A 499 -30.20 -4.13 -2.85
C THR A 499 -29.99 -3.61 -4.27
N VAL A 500 -29.69 -4.52 -5.21
CA VAL A 500 -29.34 -4.15 -6.60
C VAL A 500 -30.31 -4.64 -7.66
N GLY A 501 -31.37 -5.35 -7.27
CA GLY A 501 -32.31 -5.98 -8.20
C GLY A 501 -31.80 -7.32 -8.75
N ARG A 502 -32.62 -7.98 -9.58
CA ARG A 502 -32.34 -9.32 -10.13
C ARG A 502 -31.52 -9.33 -11.42
N SER A 503 -31.32 -8.18 -12.04
CA SER A 503 -30.54 -8.02 -13.27
C SER A 503 -29.61 -6.81 -13.16
N PRO A 504 -28.70 -6.81 -12.17
CA PRO A 504 -27.79 -5.69 -11.95
C PRO A 504 -26.75 -5.59 -13.08
N SER A 505 -26.27 -4.37 -13.33
CA SER A 505 -25.03 -4.17 -14.07
C SER A 505 -23.83 -4.56 -13.18
N ILE A 506 -22.86 -5.28 -13.74
CA ILE A 506 -21.73 -5.84 -12.99
C ILE A 506 -20.41 -5.35 -13.61
N THR A 507 -19.50 -4.86 -12.78
CA THR A 507 -18.10 -4.64 -13.16
C THR A 507 -17.17 -5.55 -12.37
N TYR A 508 -16.29 -6.26 -13.06
CA TYR A 508 -15.16 -6.97 -12.47
C TYR A 508 -13.88 -6.17 -12.71
N LEU A 509 -13.18 -5.78 -11.63
CA LEU A 509 -11.82 -5.25 -11.72
C LEU A 509 -10.84 -6.43 -11.63
N HIS A 510 -10.05 -6.62 -12.68
CA HIS A 510 -9.05 -7.67 -12.74
C HIS A 510 -7.76 -7.16 -12.10
N ASN A 511 -7.47 -7.61 -10.89
CA ASN A 511 -6.31 -7.17 -10.12
C ASN A 511 -5.78 -8.33 -9.27
N PRO A 512 -4.46 -8.39 -8.99
CA PRO A 512 -3.34 -7.61 -9.57
C PRO A 512 -3.02 -7.94 -11.04
N PRO A 513 -2.21 -7.13 -11.78
CA PRO A 513 -1.57 -5.86 -11.39
C PRO A 513 -2.51 -4.73 -10.98
N HIS A 514 -1.95 -3.66 -10.40
CA HIS A 514 -2.73 -2.49 -10.01
C HIS A 514 -3.30 -1.77 -11.25
N LEU A 515 -4.56 -1.35 -11.14
CA LEU A 515 -5.23 -0.48 -12.09
C LEU A 515 -5.98 0.61 -11.35
N ILE A 516 -6.12 1.77 -11.99
CA ILE A 516 -6.92 2.90 -11.51
C ILE A 516 -8.05 3.10 -12.51
N ALA A 517 -9.30 2.90 -12.07
CA ALA A 517 -10.46 3.16 -12.91
C ALA A 517 -10.73 4.67 -13.00
N ASP A 518 -10.55 5.29 -14.16
CA ASP A 518 -10.96 6.68 -14.41
C ASP A 518 -12.41 6.70 -14.85
N VAL A 519 -13.31 6.88 -13.87
CA VAL A 519 -14.76 6.73 -14.08
C VAL A 519 -15.34 8.04 -14.61
N ARG A 520 -15.85 8.00 -15.84
CA ARG A 520 -16.45 9.13 -16.57
C ARG A 520 -17.96 9.24 -16.40
#